data_AF-A0A0C2C6Q6-F1
#
_entry.id   AF-A0A0C2C6Q6-F1
#
_cell.length_a   1.000
_cell.length_b   1.000
_cell.length_c   1.000
_cell.angle_alpha   90.00
_cell.angle_beta   90.00
_cell.angle_gamma   90.00
#
_symmetry.space_group_name_H-M   'P 1'
#
loop_
_entity.id
_entity.type
_entity.pdbx_description
1 polymer ?
#
loop_
_entity_poly.entity_id
_entity_poly.type
_entity_poly.pdbx_seq_one_letter_code
_entity_poly.pdbx_strand_id
1 'polypeptide(L)'
;MTDTCQIRKPANSVGGTVSSASKLASIIVFACITNNGKSPLAFVDYGVKINQHNYLNDVLIKMERIYMCSSRMERLLTMLGQRKSG
;
A
#
# COMPACT_ATOMS: atom_id res chain seq x y z
N MET A 1 10.00 -14.40 -20.34
CA MET A 1 10.96 -13.30 -20.21
C MET A 1 10.82 -12.74 -18.81
N THR A 2 11.72 -13.07 -17.90
CA THR A 2 11.74 -12.56 -16.52
C THR A 2 12.96 -11.68 -16.36
N ASP A 3 12.80 -10.38 -16.56
CA ASP A 3 13.83 -9.39 -16.25
C ASP A 3 14.07 -9.37 -14.75
N THR A 4 15.26 -9.80 -14.35
CA THR A 4 15.72 -9.72 -12.96
C THR A 4 16.66 -8.52 -12.87
N CYS A 5 16.17 -7.39 -12.35
CA CYS A 5 17.01 -6.23 -12.04
C CYS A 5 18.11 -6.64 -11.05
N GLN A 6 19.35 -6.79 -11.51
CA GLN A 6 20.49 -7.03 -10.64
C GLN A 6 20.95 -5.71 -10.01
N ILE A 7 20.78 -5.59 -8.70
CA ILE A 7 21.33 -4.50 -7.88
C ILE A 7 22.86 -4.68 -7.83
N ARG A 8 23.62 -3.78 -8.46
CA ARG A 8 25.10 -3.79 -8.42
C ARG A 8 25.58 -3.56 -6.98
N LYS A 9 26.36 -4.50 -6.43
CA LYS A 9 26.96 -4.39 -5.10
C LYS A 9 28.27 -3.60 -5.18
N PRO A 10 28.53 -2.62 -4.29
CA PRO A 10 29.84 -1.98 -4.20
C PRO A 10 30.90 -2.97 -3.69
N ALA A 11 32.09 -2.94 -4.29
CA ALA A 11 33.25 -3.73 -3.85
C ALA A 11 33.94 -3.03 -2.67
N ASN A 12 34.53 -3.80 -1.74
CA ASN A 12 35.39 -3.22 -0.71
C ASN A 12 36.76 -2.81 -1.30
N SER A 13 37.61 -2.15 -0.50
CA SER A 13 38.95 -1.70 -0.91
C SER A 13 39.92 -2.82 -1.34
N VAL A 14 39.54 -4.08 -1.16
CA VAL A 14 40.31 -5.29 -1.54
C VAL A 14 39.68 -6.00 -2.75
N GLY A 15 38.68 -5.38 -3.42
CA GLY A 15 38.02 -5.94 -4.59
C GLY A 15 37.07 -7.10 -4.29
N GLY A 16 36.81 -7.39 -3.02
CA GLY A 16 35.84 -8.38 -2.59
C GLY A 16 34.41 -7.85 -2.75
N THR A 17 33.54 -8.66 -3.35
CA THR A 17 32.10 -8.37 -3.35
C THR A 17 31.57 -8.53 -1.92
N VAL A 18 31.14 -7.43 -1.30
CA VAL A 18 30.50 -7.50 0.00
C VAL A 18 29.11 -8.08 -0.22
N SER A 19 28.91 -9.34 0.14
CA SER A 19 27.57 -9.92 0.18
C SER A 19 26.79 -9.30 1.33
N SER A 20 26.24 -8.10 1.12
CA SER A 20 25.10 -7.66 1.92
C SER A 20 23.98 -8.64 1.61
N ALA A 21 23.75 -9.60 2.50
CA ALA A 21 22.56 -10.43 2.52
C ALA A 21 21.41 -9.59 3.07
N SER A 22 21.11 -8.48 2.42
CA SER A 22 19.85 -7.77 2.63
C SER A 22 18.77 -8.65 2.03
N LYS A 23 18.07 -9.42 2.88
CA LYS A 23 16.85 -10.11 2.49
C LYS A 23 15.94 -9.05 1.86
N LEU A 24 15.65 -9.16 0.56
CA LEU A 24 14.79 -8.20 -0.13
C LEU A 24 13.46 -8.12 0.63
N ALA A 25 13.22 -6.99 1.29
CA ALA A 25 11.94 -6.71 1.90
C ALA A 25 10.98 -6.34 0.77
N SER A 26 10.09 -7.26 0.42
CA SER A 26 8.99 -6.98 -0.50
C SER A 26 7.78 -6.49 0.29
N ILE A 27 7.24 -5.35 -0.12
CA ILE A 27 5.97 -4.81 0.40
C ILE A 27 4.93 -4.97 -0.71
N ILE A 28 3.78 -5.52 -0.36
CA ILE A 28 2.63 -5.62 -1.27
C ILE A 28 1.67 -4.49 -0.92
N VAL A 29 1.27 -3.73 -1.95
CA VAL A 29 0.29 -2.65 -1.83
C VAL A 29 -0.88 -2.96 -2.73
N PHE A 30 -2.09 -2.92 -2.17
CA PHE A 30 -3.32 -2.96 -2.95
C PHE A 30 -3.80 -1.54 -3.19
N ALA A 31 -4.24 -1.25 -4.41
CA ALA A 31 -4.79 0.03 -4.85
C ALA A 31 -6.04 -0.23 -5.67
N CYS A 32 -7.09 0.56 -5.46
CA CYS A 32 -8.28 0.52 -6.29
C CYS A 32 -8.66 1.94 -6.74
N ILE A 33 -9.25 2.05 -7.93
CA ILE A 33 -9.81 3.32 -8.41
C ILE A 33 -11.28 3.33 -8.02
N THR A 34 -11.70 4.36 -7.32
CA THR A 34 -13.10 4.52 -6.91
C THR A 34 -13.82 5.54 -7.78
N ASN A 35 -15.15 5.49 -7.80
CA ASN A 35 -15.99 6.34 -8.66
C ASN A 35 -15.83 7.85 -8.42
N ASN A 36 -15.34 8.25 -7.25
CA ASN A 36 -15.10 9.65 -6.90
C ASN A 36 -13.69 10.13 -7.29
N GLY A 37 -12.96 9.34 -8.09
CA GLY A 37 -11.61 9.66 -8.56
C GLY A 37 -10.52 9.47 -7.50
N LYS A 38 -10.86 9.01 -6.29
CA LYS A 38 -9.88 8.68 -5.26
C LYS A 38 -9.39 7.25 -5.41
N SER A 39 -8.15 7.04 -4.99
CA SER A 39 -7.53 5.71 -5.00
C SER A 39 -6.96 5.39 -3.63
N PRO A 40 -7.76 4.78 -2.72
CA PRO A 40 -7.24 4.37 -1.43
C PRO A 40 -6.16 3.28 -1.63
N LEU A 41 -5.20 3.26 -0.71
CA LEU A 41 -4.08 2.33 -0.68
C LEU A 41 -4.15 1.51 0.60
N ALA A 42 -4.00 0.19 0.49
CA ALA A 42 -3.88 -0.72 1.63
C ALA A 42 -2.56 -1.46 1.56
N PHE A 43 -1.77 -1.31 2.61
CA PHE A 43 -0.56 -2.09 2.81
C PHE A 43 -0.93 -3.47 3.34
N VAL A 44 -0.43 -4.49 2.66
CA VAL A 44 -0.58 -5.89 3.07
C VAL A 44 0.57 -6.23 4.01
N ASP A 45 0.27 -6.99 5.06
CA ASP A 45 1.24 -7.32 6.08
C ASP A 45 2.35 -8.23 5.51
N TYR A 46 3.55 -8.10 6.07
CA TYR A 46 4.72 -8.82 5.60
C TYR A 46 4.51 -10.34 5.67
N GLY A 47 4.83 -11.04 4.58
CA GLY A 47 4.70 -12.49 4.48
C GLY A 47 3.31 -12.99 4.08
N VAL A 48 2.30 -12.12 4.01
CA VAL A 48 0.97 -12.49 3.53
C VAL A 48 0.96 -12.52 2.00
N LYS A 49 0.57 -13.66 1.42
CA LYS A 49 0.37 -13.82 -0.02
C LYS A 49 -1.10 -13.62 -0.36
N ILE A 50 -1.42 -12.69 -1.25
CA ILE A 50 -2.78 -12.51 -1.73
C ILE A 50 -3.21 -13.75 -2.55
N ASN A 51 -4.35 -14.33 -2.19
CA ASN A 51 -5.02 -15.43 -2.86
C ASN A 51 -6.54 -15.24 -2.76
N GLN A 52 -7.32 -16.08 -3.44
CA GLN A 52 -8.79 -15.92 -3.49
C GLN A 52 -9.46 -15.94 -2.11
N HIS A 53 -8.92 -16.71 -1.16
CA HIS A 53 -9.51 -16.89 0.16
C HIS A 53 -9.26 -15.68 1.08
N ASN A 54 -8.06 -15.11 1.03
CA ASN A 54 -7.68 -14.00 1.91
C ASN A 54 -7.85 -12.61 1.28
N TYR A 55 -8.02 -12.52 -0.04
CA TYR A 55 -8.27 -11.26 -0.72
C TYR A 55 -9.54 -10.55 -0.20
N LEU A 56 -10.62 -11.31 -0.01
CA LEU A 56 -11.88 -10.76 0.49
C LEU A 56 -11.72 -10.23 1.92
N ASN A 57 -11.14 -11.04 2.82
CA ASN A 57 -11.12 -10.73 4.24
C ASN A 57 -10.00 -9.76 4.64
N ASP A 58 -8.81 -9.92 4.08
CA ASP A 58 -7.63 -9.18 4.53
C ASP A 58 -7.40 -7.89 3.72
N VAL A 59 -7.84 -7.87 2.45
CA VAL A 59 -7.63 -6.74 1.54
C VAL A 59 -8.89 -5.92 1.35
N LEU A 60 -10.02 -6.54 0.98
CA LEU A 60 -11.25 -5.81 0.68
C LEU A 60 -11.92 -5.21 1.92
N ILE A 61 -12.01 -5.92 3.04
CA ILE A 61 -12.54 -5.35 4.30
C ILE A 61 -11.67 -4.19 4.78
N LYS A 62 -10.34 -4.30 4.66
CA LYS A 62 -9.40 -3.24 5.02
C LYS A 62 -9.63 -2.00 4.15
N MET A 63 -9.88 -2.20 2.85
CA MET A 63 -10.21 -1.13 1.92
C MET A 63 -11.57 -0.49 2.16
N GLU A 64 -12.60 -1.29 2.46
CA GLU A 64 -13.92 -0.78 2.81
C GLU A 64 -13.84 0.17 4.01
N ARG A 65 -13.09 -0.23 5.05
CA ARG A 65 -12.89 0.62 6.24
C ARG A 65 -12.22 1.95 5.88
N ILE A 66 -11.17 1.93 5.05
CA ILE A 66 -10.47 3.15 4.62
C ILE A 66 -11.42 4.06 3.83
N TYR A 67 -12.15 3.49 2.86
CA TYR A 67 -13.07 4.23 2.00
C TYR A 67 -14.25 4.83 2.78
N MET A 68 -14.85 4.06 3.70
CA MET A 68 -15.97 4.53 4.53
C MET A 68 -15.52 5.59 5.53
N CYS A 69 -14.32 5.45 6.11
CA CYS A 69 -13.78 6.46 7.02
C CYS A 69 -13.53 7.79 6.28
N SER A 70 -12.96 7.73 5.06
CA SER A 70 -12.77 8.91 4.22
C SER A 70 -14.11 9.58 3.86
N SER A 71 -15.09 8.79 3.41
CA SER A 71 -16.42 9.30 3.02
C SER A 71 -17.23 9.85 4.20
N ARG A 72 -17.05 9.31 5.40
CA ARG A 72 -17.70 9.80 6.63
C ARG A 72 -17.07 11.10 7.10
N MET A 73 -15.74 11.20 7.04
CA MET A 73 -15.01 12.42 7.39
C MET A 73 -15.39 13.57 6.45
N GLU A 74 -15.53 13.34 5.15
CA GLU A 74 -15.98 14.38 4.22
C GLU A 74 -17.39 14.87 4.53
N ARG A 75 -18.34 13.96 4.77
CA ARG A 75 -19.70 14.34 5.16
C ARG A 75 -19.71 15.17 6.44
N LEU A 76 -18.88 14.81 7.43
CA LEU A 76 -18.71 15.60 8.66
C LEU A 76 -18.15 16.98 8.36
N LEU A 77 -17.09 17.08 7.55
CA LEU A 77 -16.50 18.37 7.15
C LEU A 77 -17.50 19.25 6.40
N THR A 78 -18.30 18.67 5.49
CA THR A 78 -19.38 19.39 4.81
C THR A 78 -20.42 19.90 5.81
N MET A 79 -20.89 19.05 6.73
CA MET A 79 -21.86 19.47 7.76
C MET A 79 -21.31 20.54 8.70
N LEU A 80 -20.02 20.51 9.02
CA LEU A 80 -19.36 21.52 9.86
C LEU A 80 -19.12 22.83 9.09
N GLY A 81 -18.83 22.76 7.80
CA GLY A 81 -18.68 23.93 6.92
C GLY A 81 -19.98 24.70 6.71
N GLN A 82 -21.13 24.00 6.70
CA GLN A 82 -22.46 24.61 6.59
C GLN A 82 -22.89 25.37 7.86
N ARG A 83 -22.19 25.22 9.00
CA ARG A 83 -22.51 25.92 10.26
C ARG A 83 -21.87 27.31 10.41
N LYS A 84 -21.16 27.82 9.41
CA LYS A 84 -20.44 29.11 9.47
C LYS A 84 -21.07 30.28 8.69
N SER A 85 -22.27 30.11 8.13
CA SER A 85 -22.92 31.16 7.30
C SER A 85 -24.37 31.44 7.69
N GLY A 86 -24.70 31.35 8.98
CA GLY A 86 -25.94 31.85 9.56
C GLY A 86 -25.68 33.09 10.40
#